data_AF-A0A843SJE0-F1
#
_entry.id   AF-A0A843SJE0-F1
#
_cell.length_a   1.000
_cell.length_b   1.000
_cell.length_c   1.000
_cell.angle_alpha   90.00
_cell.angle_beta   90.00
_cell.angle_gamma   90.00
#
_symmetry.space_group_name_H-M   'P 1'
#
loop_
_entity.id
_entity.type
_entity.pdbx_description
1 polymer ?
#
loop_
_entity_poly.entity_id
_entity_poly.type
_entity_poly.pdbx_seq_one_letter_code
_entity_poly.pdbx_strand_id
1 'polypeptide(L)'
;MMKRELGAACTGALLMACSGMAPAPSPVLEPDTRSSALTALERACLQAPTDASSWEQLGAALEAGGERERAATMFKQAATLRAHDVQRDYMLLKEGAAQARAALDASMPRTEVRQIGAALVEVLRFGAGARVGASSAASADAVAVAAAAPPGVRLEISNGNGIAGAAARLARTLSAEGIKATRLTNVRPFVVPLSRIEYQRGQQLLAQTLAQRLGLPLQAQSGKSAYADMRIVLGHDVVQARYLK
;
A
#
# COMPACT_ATOMS: atom_id res chain seq x y z
N MET A 1 66.30 7.37 79.39
CA MET A 1 67.17 8.15 78.48
C MET A 1 66.54 8.10 77.10
N MET A 2 65.57 8.95 76.76
CA MET A 2 65.75 10.33 76.29
C MET A 2 66.88 10.48 75.28
N LYS A 3 66.52 10.61 73.99
CA LYS A 3 66.74 11.82 73.20
C LYS A 3 65.82 11.84 71.98
N ARG A 4 65.09 12.95 71.88
CA ARG A 4 64.24 13.41 70.77
C ARG A 4 65.14 13.95 69.65
N GLU A 5 64.65 13.91 68.42
CA GLU A 5 64.84 15.00 67.45
C GLU A 5 63.53 15.18 66.66
N LEU A 6 63.15 16.44 66.46
CA LEU A 6 61.93 16.93 65.86
C LEU A 6 62.16 17.33 64.39
N GLY A 7 61.10 17.28 63.59
CA GLY A 7 60.70 18.43 62.77
C GLY A 7 60.82 18.29 61.25
N ALA A 8 59.68 18.34 60.56
CA ALA A 8 59.40 19.35 59.53
C ALA A 8 57.93 19.22 59.06
N ALA A 9 57.20 20.33 59.19
CA ALA A 9 55.84 20.52 58.70
C ALA A 9 55.81 20.79 57.19
N CYS A 10 54.70 20.47 56.52
CA CYS A 10 54.08 21.32 55.48
C CYS A 10 52.73 20.73 55.04
N THR A 11 51.66 21.38 55.51
CA THR A 11 50.45 21.79 54.76
C THR A 11 50.15 21.11 53.41
N GLY A 12 48.98 20.49 53.32
CA GLY A 12 48.40 20.05 52.06
C GLY A 12 47.00 19.45 52.23
N ALA A 13 46.03 20.26 52.66
CA ALA A 13 44.63 19.94 52.53
C ALA A 13 44.25 19.99 51.04
N LEU A 14 43.94 18.85 50.43
CA LEU A 14 43.20 18.80 49.18
C LEU A 14 41.98 17.89 49.38
N LEU A 15 40.85 18.54 49.64
CA LEU A 15 39.51 18.01 49.39
C LEU A 15 39.37 17.77 47.89
N MET A 16 39.44 16.51 47.46
CA MET A 16 38.90 16.09 46.17
C MET A 16 37.59 15.35 46.43
N ALA A 17 36.51 16.11 46.35
CA ALA A 17 35.16 15.60 46.21
C ALA A 17 35.04 14.94 44.83
N CYS A 18 35.36 13.65 44.74
CA CYS A 18 34.90 12.83 43.64
C CYS A 18 33.42 12.55 43.88
N SER A 19 32.57 13.32 43.21
CA SER A 19 31.15 13.04 43.02
C SER A 19 30.98 11.63 42.45
N GLY A 20 30.81 10.66 43.34
CA GLY A 20 30.25 9.36 43.01
C GLY A 20 28.80 9.56 42.64
N MET A 21 28.54 9.90 41.38
CA MET A 21 27.24 9.69 40.76
C MET A 21 27.01 8.18 40.75
N ALA A 22 26.48 7.65 41.84
CA ALA A 22 25.94 6.30 41.84
C ALA A 22 24.89 6.26 40.72
N PRO A 23 25.00 5.35 39.73
CA PRO A 23 23.87 5.12 38.85
C PRO A 23 22.69 4.75 39.75
N ALA A 24 21.56 5.43 39.55
CA ALA A 24 20.31 5.07 40.21
C ALA A 24 20.15 3.53 40.11
N PRO A 25 19.84 2.82 41.20
CA PRO A 25 19.64 1.40 41.11
C PRO A 25 18.53 1.15 40.07
N SER A 26 18.92 0.58 38.93
CA SER A 26 17.95 0.01 37.99
C SER A 26 17.01 -0.84 38.83
N PRO A 27 15.67 -0.66 38.74
CA PRO A 27 14.75 -1.43 39.56
C PRO A 27 14.97 -2.89 39.20
N VAL A 28 15.67 -3.61 40.08
CA VAL A 28 15.79 -5.06 40.00
C VAL A 28 14.40 -5.55 40.33
N LEU A 29 13.55 -5.69 39.30
CA LEU A 29 12.26 -6.34 39.45
C LEU A 29 12.55 -7.72 40.03
N GLU A 30 12.06 -7.96 41.24
CA GLU A 30 12.03 -9.27 41.87
C GLU A 30 11.53 -10.31 40.85
N PRO A 31 12.14 -11.51 40.80
CA PRO A 31 11.93 -12.48 39.72
C PRO A 31 10.44 -12.81 39.49
N ASP A 32 9.64 -12.83 40.55
CA ASP A 32 8.18 -13.07 40.48
C ASP A 32 7.43 -11.94 39.78
N THR A 33 7.81 -10.69 40.04
CA THR A 33 7.21 -9.51 39.39
C THR A 33 7.58 -9.44 37.92
N ARG A 34 8.82 -9.84 37.56
CA ARG A 34 9.28 -9.92 36.16
C ARG A 34 8.53 -10.98 35.39
N SER A 35 8.35 -12.16 35.98
CA SER A 35 7.59 -13.25 35.37
C SER A 35 6.14 -12.84 35.10
N SER A 36 5.47 -12.23 36.09
CA SER A 36 4.11 -11.70 35.91
C SER A 36 4.02 -10.63 34.81
N ALA A 37 5.00 -9.74 34.71
CA ALA A 37 5.03 -8.70 33.69
C ALA A 37 5.20 -9.29 32.27
N LEU A 38 6.06 -10.29 32.11
CA LEU A 38 6.24 -11.01 30.84
C LEU A 38 4.94 -11.70 30.40
N THR A 39 4.26 -12.41 31.32
CA THR A 39 2.97 -13.05 31.01
C THR A 39 1.89 -12.04 30.59
N ALA A 40 1.88 -10.85 31.19
CA ALA A 40 0.95 -9.78 30.80
C ALA A 40 1.24 -9.26 29.38
N LEU A 41 2.52 -9.06 29.04
CA LEU A 41 2.95 -8.63 27.71
C LEU A 41 2.70 -9.71 26.65
N GLU A 42 2.94 -10.99 26.95
CA GLU A 42 2.60 -12.09 26.06
C GLU A 42 1.10 -12.15 25.76
N ARG A 43 0.23 -11.94 26.77
CA ARG A 43 -1.22 -11.82 26.53
C ARG A 43 -1.57 -10.61 25.68
N ALA A 44 -0.90 -9.47 25.86
CA ALA A 44 -1.15 -8.28 25.03
C ALA A 44 -0.85 -8.56 23.55
N CYS A 45 0.28 -9.22 23.26
CA CYS A 45 0.63 -9.65 21.89
C CYS A 45 -0.40 -10.62 21.29
N LEU A 46 -0.99 -11.51 22.10
CA LEU A 46 -2.05 -12.42 21.64
C LEU A 46 -3.38 -11.69 21.37
N GLN A 47 -3.71 -10.67 22.17
CA GLN A 47 -4.93 -9.88 21.98
C GLN A 47 -4.85 -8.95 20.77
N ALA A 48 -3.68 -8.38 20.51
CA ALA A 48 -3.43 -7.47 19.41
C ALA A 48 -2.20 -7.91 18.58
N PRO A 49 -2.31 -8.98 17.77
CA PRO A 49 -1.16 -9.54 17.05
C PRO A 49 -0.57 -8.58 16.02
N THR A 50 -1.32 -7.57 15.57
CA THR A 50 -0.90 -6.57 14.59
C THR A 50 -0.32 -5.29 15.23
N ASP A 51 -0.33 -5.15 16.56
CA ASP A 51 0.20 -3.96 17.23
C ASP A 51 1.72 -4.10 17.44
N ALA A 52 2.49 -3.32 16.68
CA ALA A 52 3.95 -3.31 16.78
C ALA A 52 4.46 -2.93 18.17
N SER A 53 3.75 -2.05 18.90
CA SER A 53 4.22 -1.54 20.19
C SER A 53 4.24 -2.62 21.28
N SER A 54 3.23 -3.50 21.31
CA SER A 54 3.17 -4.65 22.20
C SER A 54 4.36 -5.61 22.00
N TRP A 55 4.76 -5.87 20.73
CA TRP A 55 5.91 -6.71 20.42
C TRP A 55 7.25 -6.08 20.84
N GLU A 56 7.40 -4.76 20.75
CA GLU A 56 8.62 -4.07 21.23
C GLU A 56 8.74 -4.08 22.74
N GLN A 57 7.63 -3.85 23.45
CA GLN A 57 7.60 -3.89 24.91
C GLN A 57 7.98 -5.28 25.43
N LEU A 58 7.49 -6.34 24.78
CA LEU A 58 7.88 -7.72 25.08
C LEU A 58 9.37 -7.97 24.78
N GLY A 59 9.88 -7.48 23.64
CA GLY A 59 11.30 -7.57 23.30
C GLY A 59 12.21 -6.89 24.32
N ALA A 60 11.87 -5.67 24.75
CA ALA A 60 12.61 -4.93 25.76
C ALA A 60 12.60 -5.62 27.13
N ALA A 61 11.46 -6.21 27.53
CA ALA A 61 11.36 -6.96 28.77
C ALA A 61 12.21 -8.26 28.75
N LEU A 62 12.24 -8.96 27.61
CA LEU A 62 13.08 -10.16 27.42
C LEU A 62 14.57 -9.81 27.39
N GLU A 63 14.95 -8.69 26.78
CA GLU A 63 16.33 -8.21 26.74
C GLU A 63 16.83 -7.85 28.15
N ALA A 64 16.00 -7.19 28.96
CA ALA A 64 16.28 -6.92 30.38
C ALA A 64 16.40 -8.21 31.21
N GLY A 65 15.75 -9.31 30.78
CA GLY A 65 15.88 -10.65 31.36
C GLY A 65 17.10 -11.44 30.87
N GLY A 66 17.87 -10.92 29.90
CA GLY A 66 19.02 -11.61 29.31
C GLY A 66 18.68 -12.56 28.16
N GLU A 67 17.41 -12.69 27.77
CA GLU A 67 16.93 -13.58 26.72
C GLU A 67 17.06 -12.96 25.33
N ARG A 68 18.30 -12.64 24.93
CA ARG A 68 18.61 -11.86 23.73
C ARG A 68 18.07 -12.45 22.42
N GLU A 69 18.07 -13.77 22.26
CA GLU A 69 17.57 -14.41 21.04
C GLU A 69 16.04 -14.28 20.89
N ARG A 70 15.29 -14.45 21.98
CA ARG A 70 13.84 -14.24 21.98
C ARG A 70 13.51 -12.77 21.77
N ALA A 71 14.24 -11.87 22.44
CA ALA A 71 14.09 -10.42 22.24
C ALA A 71 14.29 -10.02 20.78
N ALA A 72 15.35 -10.51 20.12
CA ALA A 72 15.63 -10.24 18.71
C ALA A 72 14.47 -10.68 17.79
N THR A 73 13.83 -11.81 18.09
CA THR A 73 12.66 -12.30 17.35
C THR A 73 11.48 -11.33 17.50
N MET A 74 11.20 -10.86 18.72
CA MET A 74 10.11 -9.91 18.97
C MET A 74 10.36 -8.56 18.29
N PHE A 75 11.59 -8.05 18.32
CA PHE A 75 11.97 -6.81 17.62
C PHE A 75 11.85 -6.95 16.10
N LYS A 76 12.26 -8.09 15.54
CA LYS A 76 12.09 -8.35 14.10
C LYS A 76 10.61 -8.33 13.70
N GLN A 77 9.74 -8.90 14.53
CA GLN A 77 8.30 -8.89 14.30
C GLN A 77 7.73 -7.46 14.36
N ALA A 78 8.09 -6.68 15.38
CA ALA A 78 7.70 -5.28 15.47
C ALA A 78 8.18 -4.44 14.28
N ALA A 79 9.44 -4.62 13.86
CA ALA A 79 9.99 -3.95 12.69
C ALA A 79 9.23 -4.31 11.40
N THR A 80 8.82 -5.58 11.26
CA THR A 80 8.01 -6.03 10.12
C THR A 80 6.64 -5.35 10.11
N LEU A 81 5.99 -5.23 11.27
CA LEU A 81 4.69 -4.56 11.42
C LEU A 81 4.76 -3.03 11.24
N ARG A 82 5.93 -2.41 11.43
CA ARG A 82 6.15 -0.99 11.13
C ARG A 82 6.48 -0.75 9.66
N ALA A 83 7.27 -1.64 9.07
CA ALA A 83 7.61 -1.59 7.64
C ALA A 83 6.37 -1.84 6.78
N HIS A 84 5.46 -2.70 7.26
CA HIS A 84 4.20 -3.01 6.63
C HIS A 84 3.08 -2.66 7.61
N ASP A 85 2.41 -1.53 7.40
CA ASP A 85 1.20 -1.19 8.14
C ASP A 85 0.06 -2.11 7.68
N VAL A 86 0.10 -3.35 8.16
CA VAL A 86 -0.85 -4.42 7.83
C VAL A 86 -2.28 -3.99 8.19
N GLN A 87 -2.45 -3.17 9.23
CA GLN A 87 -3.75 -2.64 9.61
C GLN A 87 -4.29 -1.70 8.54
N ARG A 88 -3.47 -0.76 8.06
CA ARG A 88 -3.84 0.13 6.96
C ARG A 88 -4.12 -0.63 5.66
N ASP A 89 -3.32 -1.64 5.35
CA ASP A 89 -3.53 -2.48 4.17
C ASP A 89 -4.87 -3.23 4.25
N TYR A 90 -5.22 -3.76 5.43
CA TYR A 90 -6.49 -4.44 5.66
C TYR A 90 -7.69 -3.49 5.62
N MET A 91 -7.54 -2.27 6.15
CA MET A 91 -8.57 -1.23 6.06
C MET A 91 -8.83 -0.83 4.61
N LEU A 92 -7.78 -0.57 3.82
CA LEU A 92 -7.90 -0.26 2.40
C LEU A 92 -8.60 -1.38 1.62
N LEU A 93 -8.29 -2.64 1.92
CA LEU A 93 -8.95 -3.78 1.30
C LEU A 93 -10.45 -3.83 1.66
N LYS A 94 -10.78 -3.62 2.94
CA LYS A 94 -12.17 -3.61 3.42
C LYS A 94 -12.98 -2.48 2.80
N GLU A 95 -12.41 -1.29 2.69
CA GLU A 95 -13.04 -0.13 2.05
C GLU A 95 -13.28 -0.38 0.57
N GLY A 96 -12.29 -0.91 -0.15
CA GLY A 96 -12.43 -1.28 -1.55
C GLY A 96 -13.52 -2.32 -1.78
N ALA A 97 -13.62 -3.34 -0.91
CA ALA A 97 -14.69 -4.33 -0.96
C ALA A 97 -16.08 -3.72 -0.72
N ALA A 98 -16.21 -2.81 0.25
CA ALA A 98 -17.46 -2.10 0.52
C ALA A 98 -17.88 -1.21 -0.66
N GLN A 99 -16.94 -0.50 -1.28
CA GLN A 99 -17.18 0.32 -2.47
C GLN A 99 -17.58 -0.54 -3.67
N ALA A 100 -16.90 -1.67 -3.89
CA ALA A 100 -17.24 -2.61 -4.96
C ALA A 100 -18.65 -3.20 -4.77
N ARG A 101 -19.02 -3.53 -3.53
CA ARG A 101 -20.37 -3.99 -3.19
C ARG A 101 -21.42 -2.91 -3.45
N ALA A 102 -21.18 -1.68 -2.99
CA ALA A 102 -22.09 -0.56 -3.23
C ALA A 102 -22.26 -0.25 -4.72
N ALA A 103 -21.18 -0.33 -5.50
CA ALA A 103 -21.23 -0.17 -6.95
C ALA A 103 -22.03 -1.29 -7.64
N LEU A 104 -21.86 -2.53 -7.17
CA LEU A 104 -22.64 -3.67 -7.66
C LEU A 104 -24.13 -3.50 -7.34
N ASP A 105 -24.45 -3.13 -6.10
CA ASP A 105 -25.83 -2.92 -5.65
C ASP A 105 -26.51 -1.76 -6.42
N ALA A 106 -25.78 -0.68 -6.67
CA ALA A 106 -26.27 0.45 -7.50
C ALA A 106 -26.42 0.08 -8.99
N SER A 107 -25.65 -0.91 -9.46
CA SER A 107 -25.72 -1.42 -10.83
C SER A 107 -26.77 -2.52 -11.01
N MET A 108 -27.39 -3.02 -9.95
CA MET A 108 -28.43 -4.05 -10.07
C MET A 108 -29.81 -3.40 -10.25
N PRO A 109 -30.63 -3.89 -11.20
CA PRO A 109 -31.99 -3.42 -11.34
C PRO A 109 -32.78 -3.73 -10.07
N ARG A 110 -33.46 -2.71 -9.52
CA ARG A 110 -34.19 -2.82 -8.24
C ARG A 110 -35.69 -2.66 -8.48
N THR A 111 -36.48 -3.54 -7.89
CA THR A 111 -37.94 -3.35 -7.78
C THR A 111 -38.27 -2.93 -6.37
N GLU A 112 -38.80 -1.72 -6.21
CA GLU A 112 -39.31 -1.20 -4.96
C GLU A 112 -40.83 -1.26 -4.94
N VAL A 113 -41.39 -1.76 -3.84
CA VAL A 113 -42.83 -1.85 -3.63
C VAL A 113 -43.21 -0.85 -2.57
N ARG A 114 -43.96 0.19 -2.93
CA ARG A 114 -44.44 1.22 -2.02
C ARG A 114 -45.92 1.03 -1.77
N GLN A 115 -46.31 0.86 -0.53
CA GLN A 115 -47.73 0.77 -0.17
C GLN A 115 -48.37 2.16 -0.19
N ILE A 116 -49.46 2.32 -0.94
CA ILE A 116 -50.16 3.60 -1.13
C ILE A 116 -51.56 3.61 -0.47
N GLY A 117 -52.01 2.47 0.05
CA GLY A 117 -53.26 2.34 0.80
C GLY A 117 -53.46 0.94 1.37
N ALA A 118 -54.58 0.72 2.05
CA ALA A 118 -54.89 -0.53 2.73
C ALA A 118 -54.97 -1.75 1.79
N ALA A 119 -55.21 -1.54 0.49
CA ALA A 119 -55.31 -2.60 -0.52
C ALA A 119 -54.52 -2.31 -1.82
N LEU A 120 -53.69 -1.27 -1.86
CA LEU A 120 -52.97 -0.84 -3.07
C LEU A 120 -51.47 -0.69 -2.84
N VAL A 121 -50.69 -1.22 -3.78
CA VAL A 121 -49.22 -1.15 -3.82
C VAL A 121 -48.74 -0.67 -5.18
N GLU A 122 -47.81 0.28 -5.14
CA GLU A 122 -47.07 0.81 -6.28
C GLU A 122 -45.79 -0.02 -6.46
N VAL A 123 -45.54 -0.54 -7.66
CA VAL A 123 -44.30 -1.27 -7.97
C VAL A 123 -43.47 -0.42 -8.92
N LEU A 124 -42.37 0.12 -8.41
CA LEU A 124 -41.42 0.94 -9.16
C LEU A 124 -40.21 0.09 -9.54
N ARG A 125 -39.92 -0.03 -10.84
CA ARG A 125 -38.72 -0.72 -11.33
C ARG A 125 -37.67 0.31 -11.74
N PHE A 126 -36.56 0.31 -11.02
CA PHE A 126 -35.38 1.12 -11.34
C PHE A 126 -34.42 0.31 -12.19
N GLY A 127 -34.09 0.84 -13.38
CA GLY A 127 -33.06 0.27 -14.25
C GLY A 127 -31.67 0.43 -13.63
N ALA A 128 -30.78 -0.53 -13.90
CA ALA A 128 -29.37 -0.46 -13.54
C ALA A 128 -28.75 0.87 -14.01
N GLY A 129 -28.26 1.69 -13.08
CA GLY A 129 -27.49 2.89 -13.41
C GLY A 129 -28.22 4.23 -13.40
N ALA A 130 -29.34 4.39 -12.68
CA ALA A 130 -29.85 5.72 -12.37
C ALA A 130 -28.96 6.41 -11.33
N ARG A 131 -27.89 7.05 -11.80
CA ARG A 131 -27.09 7.99 -11.01
C ARG A 131 -28.00 9.15 -10.60
N VAL A 132 -28.51 9.14 -9.37
CA VAL A 132 -29.11 10.33 -8.76
C VAL A 132 -27.96 11.23 -8.30
N GLY A 133 -27.50 12.04 -9.24
CA GLY A 133 -26.67 13.22 -9.02
C GLY A 133 -27.16 14.27 -10.01
N ALA A 134 -27.97 15.20 -9.52
CA ALA A 134 -28.67 16.19 -10.33
C ALA A 134 -27.71 17.21 -10.97
N SER A 135 -27.90 17.40 -12.28
CA SER A 135 -27.89 18.65 -13.08
C SER A 135 -26.63 19.55 -13.15
N SER A 136 -26.05 19.66 -14.35
CA SER A 136 -26.43 20.77 -15.26
C SER A 136 -26.21 20.45 -16.75
N ALA A 137 -27.33 20.45 -17.47
CA ALA A 137 -27.58 20.62 -18.91
C ALA A 137 -26.43 20.83 -19.92
N ALA A 138 -26.38 19.92 -20.90
CA ALA A 138 -26.29 20.11 -22.36
C ALA A 138 -25.76 18.77 -22.95
N SER A 139 -26.37 18.07 -23.88
CA SER A 139 -27.43 18.35 -24.85
C SER A 139 -27.98 16.99 -25.27
N ALA A 140 -29.31 16.88 -25.38
CA ALA A 140 -29.98 15.75 -25.97
C ALA A 140 -29.80 15.81 -27.49
N ASP A 141 -28.93 14.96 -28.03
CA ASP A 141 -29.03 14.45 -29.39
C ASP A 141 -28.17 13.19 -29.53
N ALA A 142 -28.81 12.03 -29.41
CA ALA A 142 -28.41 10.78 -30.05
C ALA A 142 -29.45 9.71 -29.69
N VAL A 143 -30.48 9.65 -30.52
CA VAL A 143 -31.34 8.48 -30.67
C VAL A 143 -30.47 7.23 -30.88
N ALA A 144 -30.87 6.17 -30.20
CA ALA A 144 -30.54 4.77 -30.41
C ALA A 144 -29.61 4.47 -31.59
N VAL A 145 -28.37 4.10 -31.25
CA VAL A 145 -27.70 3.02 -31.95
C VAL A 145 -27.45 1.94 -30.91
N ALA A 146 -28.27 0.89 -30.94
CA ALA A 146 -27.85 -0.43 -30.52
C ALA A 146 -26.69 -0.81 -31.46
N ALA A 147 -25.49 -0.32 -31.13
CA ALA A 147 -24.29 -0.56 -31.89
C ALA A 147 -23.63 -1.80 -31.30
N ALA A 148 -23.42 -2.77 -32.18
CA ALA A 148 -22.52 -3.90 -32.03
C ALA A 148 -21.41 -3.65 -31.01
N ALA A 149 -21.12 -4.66 -30.17
CA ALA A 149 -19.96 -4.69 -29.31
C ALA A 149 -18.77 -4.05 -30.04
N PRO A 150 -18.14 -3.01 -29.46
CA PRO A 150 -17.09 -2.27 -30.15
C PRO A 150 -16.01 -3.27 -30.57
N PRO A 151 -15.41 -3.13 -31.78
CA PRO A 151 -14.24 -3.91 -32.13
C PRO A 151 -13.23 -3.73 -31.00
N GLY A 152 -12.80 -4.84 -30.41
CA GLY A 152 -11.88 -4.83 -29.28
C GLY A 152 -10.65 -3.99 -29.64
N VAL A 153 -10.31 -3.02 -28.77
CA VAL A 153 -9.17 -2.13 -28.99
C VAL A 153 -7.89 -2.95 -29.03
N ARG A 154 -7.10 -2.80 -30.10
CA ARG A 154 -5.85 -3.54 -30.28
C ARG A 154 -4.75 -2.86 -29.46
N LEU A 155 -4.40 -3.50 -28.35
CA LEU A 155 -3.37 -3.04 -27.43
C LEU A 155 -2.04 -3.75 -27.68
N GLU A 156 -1.01 -2.99 -28.04
CA GLU A 156 0.37 -3.48 -28.10
C GLU A 156 1.14 -3.15 -26.82
N ILE A 157 2.02 -4.05 -26.38
CA ILE A 157 2.99 -3.78 -25.31
C ILE A 157 4.40 -3.90 -25.87
N SER A 158 5.15 -2.81 -25.83
CA SER A 158 6.51 -2.73 -26.33
C SER A 158 7.52 -2.63 -25.21
N ASN A 159 8.50 -3.53 -25.20
CA ASN A 159 9.62 -3.48 -24.29
C ASN A 159 10.70 -2.52 -24.81
N GLY A 160 10.88 -1.38 -24.15
CA GLY A 160 11.93 -0.40 -24.44
C GLY A 160 12.98 -0.28 -23.35
N ASN A 161 12.97 -1.16 -22.34
CA ASN A 161 13.83 -1.03 -21.15
C ASN A 161 14.99 -2.04 -21.09
N GLY A 162 14.96 -3.06 -21.95
CA GLY A 162 16.03 -4.07 -22.06
C GLY A 162 15.90 -5.24 -21.07
N ILE A 163 14.91 -5.22 -20.17
CA ILE A 163 14.63 -6.34 -19.26
C ILE A 163 13.89 -7.44 -20.03
N ALA A 164 14.51 -8.61 -20.14
CA ALA A 164 13.91 -9.76 -20.80
C ALA A 164 12.55 -10.11 -20.18
N GLY A 165 11.52 -10.23 -21.02
CA GLY A 165 10.18 -10.64 -20.59
C GLY A 165 9.33 -9.57 -19.90
N ALA A 166 9.79 -8.31 -19.76
CA ALA A 166 9.02 -7.25 -19.10
C ALA A 166 7.63 -7.03 -19.74
N ALA A 167 7.55 -6.97 -21.07
CA ALA A 167 6.28 -6.84 -21.79
C ALA A 167 5.34 -8.03 -21.54
N ALA A 168 5.89 -9.26 -21.49
CA ALA A 168 5.10 -10.46 -21.22
C ALA A 168 4.60 -10.51 -19.77
N ARG A 169 5.38 -10.03 -18.80
CA ARG A 169 4.96 -9.90 -17.41
C ARG A 169 3.78 -8.94 -17.30
N LEU A 170 3.91 -7.73 -17.87
CA LEU A 170 2.81 -6.76 -17.88
C LEU A 170 1.56 -7.31 -18.58
N ALA A 171 1.73 -8.02 -19.71
CA ALA A 171 0.61 -8.64 -20.43
C ALA A 171 -0.17 -9.63 -19.56
N ARG A 172 0.52 -10.43 -18.74
CA ARG A 172 -0.12 -11.37 -17.80
C ARG A 172 -0.90 -10.64 -16.72
N THR A 173 -0.31 -9.61 -16.12
CA THR A 173 -0.97 -8.77 -15.10
C THR A 173 -2.25 -8.15 -15.66
N LEU A 174 -2.17 -7.52 -16.84
CA LEU A 174 -3.33 -6.93 -17.51
C LEU A 174 -4.39 -7.98 -17.89
N SER A 175 -3.97 -9.18 -18.30
CA SER A 175 -4.91 -10.26 -18.64
C SER A 175 -5.70 -10.75 -17.42
N ALA A 176 -5.10 -10.76 -16.23
CA ALA A 176 -5.80 -11.08 -14.98
C ALA A 176 -6.87 -10.02 -14.63
N GLU A 177 -6.68 -8.77 -15.08
CA GLU A 177 -7.64 -7.67 -14.95
C GLU A 177 -8.64 -7.60 -16.13
N GLY A 178 -8.62 -8.59 -17.03
CA GLY A 178 -9.53 -8.67 -18.19
C GLY A 178 -9.09 -7.83 -19.40
N ILE A 179 -7.91 -7.22 -19.38
CA ILE A 179 -7.35 -6.42 -20.49
C ILE A 179 -6.37 -7.29 -21.29
N LYS A 180 -6.74 -7.63 -22.53
CA LYS A 180 -5.89 -8.47 -23.40
C LYS A 180 -5.01 -7.61 -24.32
N ALA A 181 -3.70 -7.86 -24.26
CA ALA A 181 -2.77 -7.33 -25.26
C ALA A 181 -2.84 -8.18 -26.54
N THR A 182 -2.98 -7.53 -27.69
CA THR A 182 -3.00 -8.19 -29.00
C THR A 182 -1.61 -8.51 -29.50
N ARG A 183 -0.59 -7.80 -29.02
CA ARG A 183 0.79 -7.98 -29.49
C ARG A 183 1.82 -7.57 -28.45
N LEU A 184 2.95 -8.29 -28.44
CA LEU A 184 4.14 -7.95 -27.66
C LEU A 184 5.30 -7.65 -28.60
N THR A 185 6.03 -6.57 -28.36
CA THR A 185 7.15 -6.13 -29.20
C THR A 185 8.30 -5.56 -28.41
N ASN A 186 9.34 -5.12 -29.13
CA ASN A 186 10.53 -4.49 -28.60
C ASN A 186 10.73 -3.13 -29.27
N VAL A 187 11.07 -2.10 -28.49
CA VAL A 187 11.52 -0.80 -28.98
C VAL A 187 13.04 -0.78 -28.85
N ARG A 188 13.73 -0.90 -29.99
CA ARG A 188 15.18 -0.75 -30.07
C ARG A 188 15.55 0.74 -30.06
N PRO A 189 16.67 1.15 -29.43
CA PRO A 189 17.72 0.32 -28.83
C PRO A 189 17.54 0.04 -27.32
N PHE A 190 16.30 -0.03 -26.80
CA PHE A 190 16.01 -0.31 -25.38
C PHE A 190 16.49 0.77 -24.39
N VAL A 191 16.51 2.02 -24.85
CA VAL A 191 16.95 3.19 -24.07
C VAL A 191 15.77 4.09 -23.67
N VAL A 192 14.56 3.53 -23.59
CA VAL A 192 13.38 4.33 -23.26
C VAL A 192 13.47 4.76 -21.78
N PRO A 193 13.56 6.06 -21.47
CA PRO A 193 13.76 6.50 -20.09
C PRO A 193 12.50 6.34 -19.25
N LEU A 194 11.35 6.73 -19.81
CA LEU A 194 10.06 6.75 -19.13
C LEU A 194 9.02 5.92 -19.88
N SER A 195 8.26 5.16 -19.10
CA SER A 195 7.11 4.40 -19.55
C SER A 195 5.99 5.33 -19.93
N ARG A 196 5.24 4.98 -20.96
CA ARG A 196 4.14 5.82 -21.46
C ARG A 196 3.14 5.01 -22.25
N ILE A 197 1.94 5.55 -22.35
CA ILE A 197 0.88 5.02 -23.20
C ILE A 197 0.74 5.93 -24.41
N GLU A 198 1.02 5.37 -25.57
CA GLU A 198 0.83 6.01 -26.86
C GLU A 198 -0.55 5.63 -27.43
N TYR A 199 -1.29 6.60 -27.96
CA TYR A 199 -2.66 6.38 -28.43
C TYR A 199 -2.99 7.17 -29.68
N GLN A 200 -3.91 6.64 -30.50
CA GLN A 200 -4.50 7.39 -31.61
C GLN A 200 -5.65 8.28 -31.11
N ARG A 201 -5.90 9.42 -31.76
CA ARG A 201 -6.94 10.40 -31.32
C ARG A 201 -8.31 9.76 -31.03
N GLY A 202 -8.71 8.74 -31.80
CA GLY A 202 -9.97 8.03 -31.60
C GLY A 202 -10.07 7.21 -30.30
N GLN A 203 -8.95 6.94 -29.63
CA GLN A 203 -8.89 6.11 -28.41
C GLN A 203 -8.49 6.90 -27.16
N GLN A 204 -8.56 8.24 -27.21
CA GLN A 204 -8.12 9.11 -26.13
C GLN A 204 -8.78 8.79 -24.78
N LEU A 205 -10.10 8.56 -24.76
CA LEU A 205 -10.83 8.29 -23.52
C LEU A 205 -10.40 6.98 -22.85
N LEU A 206 -10.18 5.95 -23.66
CA LEU A 206 -9.71 4.66 -23.17
C LEU A 206 -8.26 4.76 -22.69
N ALA A 207 -7.42 5.50 -23.42
CA ALA A 207 -6.04 5.77 -23.03
C ALA A 207 -5.96 6.50 -21.69
N GLN A 208 -6.80 7.50 -21.44
CA GLN A 208 -6.90 8.20 -20.15
C GLN A 208 -7.29 7.25 -19.02
N THR A 209 -8.27 6.38 -19.25
CA THR A 209 -8.68 5.38 -18.26
C THR A 209 -7.53 4.41 -17.93
N LEU A 210 -6.82 3.94 -18.95
CA LEU A 210 -5.67 3.05 -18.79
C LEU A 210 -4.50 3.74 -18.09
N ALA A 211 -4.23 5.01 -18.42
CA ALA A 211 -3.18 5.82 -17.81
C ALA A 211 -3.43 6.10 -16.34
N GLN A 212 -4.66 6.43 -15.95
CA GLN A 212 -5.05 6.63 -14.55
C GLN A 212 -4.89 5.34 -13.74
N ARG A 213 -5.24 4.20 -14.33
CA ARG A 213 -5.04 2.90 -13.69
C ARG A 213 -3.56 2.61 -13.51
N LEU A 214 -2.77 2.65 -14.58
CA LEU A 214 -1.37 2.25 -14.57
C LEU A 214 -0.41 3.31 -13.98
N GLY A 215 -0.88 4.53 -13.77
CA GLY A 215 -0.05 5.66 -13.35
C GLY A 215 0.97 6.08 -14.42
N LEU A 216 0.66 5.89 -15.70
CA LEU A 216 1.58 6.15 -16.81
C LEU A 216 1.22 7.44 -17.55
N PRO A 217 2.19 8.23 -18.01
CA PRO A 217 1.95 9.40 -18.83
C PRO A 217 1.40 9.02 -20.21
N LEU A 218 0.61 9.93 -20.78
CA LEU A 218 0.00 9.79 -22.10
C LEU A 218 0.81 10.52 -23.18
N GLN A 219 0.91 9.91 -24.35
CA GLN A 219 1.45 10.56 -25.55
C GLN A 219 0.54 10.31 -26.75
N ALA A 220 0.02 11.38 -27.35
CA ALA A 220 -0.74 11.25 -28.59
C ALA A 220 0.19 10.84 -29.74
N GLN A 221 -0.22 9.86 -30.54
CA GLN A 221 0.50 9.44 -31.72
C GLN A 221 -0.08 10.11 -32.97
N SER A 222 0.74 10.88 -33.69
CA SER A 222 0.32 11.65 -34.87
C SER A 222 0.24 10.84 -36.17
N GLY A 223 0.29 9.51 -36.11
CA GLY A 223 0.22 8.62 -37.29
C GLY A 223 -0.63 7.38 -37.02
N LYS A 224 -1.25 6.83 -38.07
CA LYS A 224 -1.96 5.54 -37.99
C LYS A 224 -0.94 4.42 -37.82
N SER A 225 -0.87 3.83 -36.62
CA SER A 225 -0.25 2.52 -36.47
C SER A 225 -1.22 1.49 -37.05
N ALA A 226 -0.79 0.77 -38.09
CA ALA A 226 -1.62 -0.24 -38.76
C ALA A 226 -1.96 -1.44 -37.84
N TYR A 227 -1.18 -1.62 -36.78
CA TYR A 227 -1.18 -2.85 -35.98
C TYR A 227 -1.73 -2.67 -34.56
N ALA A 228 -1.88 -1.43 -34.09
CA ALA A 228 -2.36 -1.15 -32.75
C ALA A 228 -3.10 0.19 -32.69
N ASP A 229 -4.21 0.20 -31.97
CA ASP A 229 -4.97 1.43 -31.70
C ASP A 229 -4.39 2.15 -30.47
N MET A 230 -3.72 1.40 -29.58
CA MET A 230 -2.97 1.88 -28.42
C MET A 230 -1.69 1.05 -28.20
N ARG A 231 -0.65 1.67 -27.65
CA ARG A 231 0.63 1.02 -27.34
C ARG A 231 1.14 1.44 -25.97
N ILE A 232 1.50 0.47 -25.13
CA ILE A 232 2.24 0.71 -23.88
C ILE A 232 3.72 0.53 -24.18
N VAL A 233 4.53 1.57 -23.96
CA VAL A 233 5.98 1.49 -24.07
C VAL A 233 6.57 1.45 -22.67
N LEU A 234 7.35 0.40 -22.38
CA LEU A 234 8.03 0.24 -21.09
C LEU A 234 9.41 0.85 -21.13
N GLY A 235 9.67 1.79 -20.21
CA GLY A 235 10.95 2.43 -20.00
C GLY A 235 11.71 1.89 -18.77
N HIS A 236 12.85 2.51 -18.44
CA HIS A 236 13.69 2.10 -17.31
C HIS A 236 13.04 2.35 -15.94
N ASP A 237 12.05 3.24 -15.89
CA ASP A 237 11.24 3.57 -14.71
C ASP A 237 10.34 2.43 -14.20
N VAL A 238 10.06 1.40 -15.00
CA VAL A 238 9.16 0.32 -14.58
C VAL A 238 9.66 -0.51 -13.39
N VAL A 239 10.92 -0.38 -12.99
CA VAL A 239 11.45 -1.01 -11.77
C VAL A 239 10.76 -0.43 -10.51
N GLN A 240 10.18 0.77 -10.60
CA GLN A 240 9.49 1.46 -9.49
C GLN A 240 7.96 1.34 -9.57
N ALA A 241 7.39 1.06 -10.74
CA ALA A 241 5.95 0.95 -10.92
C ALA A 241 5.43 -0.40 -10.36
N ARG A 242 4.43 -0.35 -9.48
CA ARG A 242 3.83 -1.49 -8.76
C ARG A 242 3.26 -2.61 -9.65
N TYR A 243 3.29 -2.45 -10.98
CA TYR A 243 2.76 -3.39 -11.98
C TYR A 243 3.74 -4.50 -12.42
N LEU A 244 4.98 -4.47 -11.92
CA LEU A 244 6.02 -5.47 -12.23
C LEU A 244 6.54 -6.24 -11.00
N LYS A 245 5.72 -6.47 -9.97
CA LYS A 245 6.00 -7.52 -8.98
C LYS A 245 5.38 -8.82 -9.44
#